data_AF-A0A0G2EQJ2-F1
#
_entry.id   AF-A0A0G2EQJ2-F1
#
_cell.length_a   1.000
_cell.length_b   1.000
_cell.length_c   1.000
_cell.angle_alpha   90.00
_cell.angle_beta   90.00
_cell.angle_gamma   90.00
#
_symmetry.space_group_name_H-M   'P 1'
#
loop_
_entity.id
_entity.type
_entity.pdbx_description
1 polymer ?
#
loop_
_entity_poly.entity_id
_entity_poly.type
_entity_poly.pdbx_seq_one_letter_code
_entity_poly.pdbx_strand_id
1 'polypeptide(L)' 'MESPHEHQQSLLLGRIINNVEKLNEAVMVLNKNLQEINIQNMNVELVAQMFKNYQSNVLFHLEATDSLKEPVEQ' A
#
# COMPACT_ATOMS: atom_id res chain seq x y z
N MET A 1 47.08 -10.80 22.63
CA MET A 1 46.10 -11.85 22.29
C MET A 1 44.74 -11.25 22.61
N GLU A 2 43.79 -11.26 21.65
CA GLU A 2 42.41 -10.83 21.91
C GLU A 2 41.83 -11.62 23.09
N SER A 3 41.09 -10.93 23.95
CA SER A 3 40.39 -11.58 25.07
C SER A 3 39.29 -12.50 24.53
N PRO A 4 39.06 -13.68 25.15
CA PRO A 4 37.95 -14.57 24.75
C PRO A 4 36.59 -13.88 24.69
N HIS A 5 36.36 -12.86 25.53
CA HIS A 5 35.16 -12.03 25.50
C HIS A 5 35.07 -11.14 24.26
N GLU A 6 36.19 -10.55 23.81
CA GLU A 6 36.25 -9.74 22.59
C GLU A 6 35.96 -10.59 21.35
N HIS A 7 36.53 -11.81 21.31
CA HIS A 7 36.24 -12.76 20.24
C HIS A 7 34.75 -13.12 20.16
N GLN A 8 34.13 -13.40 21.33
CA GLN A 8 32.69 -13.69 21.39
C GLN A 8 31.82 -12.50 20.97
N GLN A 9 32.19 -11.27 21.37
CA GLN A 9 31.50 -10.06 20.97
C GLN A 9 31.60 -9.82 19.45
N SER A 10 32.77 -10.06 18.86
CA SER A 10 32.99 -9.96 17.41
C SER A 10 32.10 -10.94 16.63
N LEU A 11 31.99 -12.19 17.10
CA LEU A 11 31.09 -13.18 16.49
C LEU A 11 29.61 -12.79 16.59
N LEU A 12 29.18 -12.28 17.74
CA LEU A 12 27.80 -11.80 17.92
C LEU A 12 27.51 -10.61 17.01
N LEU A 13 28.43 -9.66 16.92
CA LEU A 13 28.29 -8.49 16.06
C LEU A 13 28.20 -8.90 14.59
N GLY A 14 29.03 -9.84 14.13
CA GLY A 14 28.95 -10.38 12.77
C GLY A 14 27.58 -11.00 12.47
N ARG A 15 26.98 -11.71 13.44
CA ARG A 15 25.62 -12.24 13.29
C ARG A 15 24.56 -11.14 13.23
N ILE A 16 24.71 -10.09 14.03
CA ILE A 16 23.81 -8.94 14.02
C ILE A 16 23.85 -8.25 12.65
N ILE A 17 25.05 -7.96 12.14
CA ILE A 17 25.25 -7.32 10.84
C ILE A 17 24.61 -8.16 9.74
N ASN A 18 24.91 -9.45 9.67
CA ASN A 18 24.34 -10.35 8.65
C ASN A 18 22.80 -10.42 8.72
N ASN A 19 22.22 -10.35 9.91
CA ASN A 19 20.77 -10.33 10.07
C ASN A 19 20.15 -9.00 9.62
N VAL A 20 20.83 -7.88 9.89
CA VAL A 20 20.40 -6.55 9.43
C VAL A 20 20.48 -6.45 7.91
N GLU A 21 21.52 -7.01 7.28
CA GLU A 21 21.63 -7.08 5.82
C GLU A 21 20.46 -7.84 5.21
N LYS A 22 20.16 -9.04 5.72
CA LYS A 22 19.00 -9.83 5.26
C LYS A 22 17.66 -9.12 5.47
N LEU A 23 17.52 -8.39 6.59
CA LEU A 23 16.33 -7.57 6.84
C LEU A 23 16.21 -6.47 5.78
N ASN A 24 17.31 -5.78 5.47
CA ASN A 24 17.31 -4.74 4.44
C ASN A 24 16.94 -5.31 3.06
N GLU A 25 17.45 -6.48 2.69
CA GLU A 25 17.07 -7.19 1.47
C GLU A 25 15.57 -7.51 1.43
N ALA A 26 15.02 -8.07 2.52
CA ALA A 26 13.61 -8.37 2.63
C ALA A 26 12.73 -7.11 2.52
N VAL A 27 13.16 -6.00 3.12
CA VAL A 27 12.46 -4.71 3.04
C VAL A 27 12.52 -4.12 1.62
N MET A 28 13.65 -4.26 0.91
CA MET A 28 13.73 -3.85 -0.50
C MET A 28 12.75 -4.63 -1.37
N VAL A 29 12.64 -5.95 -1.18
CA VAL A 29 11.67 -6.79 -1.89
C VAL A 29 10.24 -6.38 -1.52
N LEU A 30 9.95 -6.14 -0.25
CA LEU A 30 8.65 -5.66 0.21
C LEU A 30 8.26 -4.34 -0.48
N ASN A 31 9.18 -3.36 -0.52
CA ASN A 31 8.93 -2.07 -1.16
C ASN A 31 8.64 -2.23 -2.65
N LYS A 32 9.38 -3.10 -3.35
CA LYS A 32 9.12 -3.41 -4.76
C LYS A 32 7.71 -4.00 -4.95
N ASN A 33 7.34 -4.98 -4.12
CA ASN A 33 6.02 -5.60 -4.21
C ASN A 33 4.88 -4.60 -3.93
N LEU A 34 5.06 -3.72 -2.95
CA LEU A 34 4.10 -2.65 -2.66
C LEU A 34 3.96 -1.66 -3.83
N GLN A 35 5.07 -1.34 -4.50
CA GLN A 35 5.03 -0.50 -5.70
C GLN A 35 4.24 -1.17 -6.84
N GLU A 36 4.44 -2.48 -7.06
CA GLU A 36 3.69 -3.24 -8.06
C GLU A 36 2.18 -3.28 -7.73
N ILE A 37 1.81 -3.51 -6.47
CA ILE A 37 0.41 -3.46 -6.01
C ILE A 37 -0.18 -2.06 -6.24
N ASN A 38 0.56 -1.00 -5.93
CA ASN A 38 0.09 0.37 -6.13
C ASN A 38 -0.21 0.66 -7.61
N ILE A 39 0.65 0.21 -8.52
CA ILE A 39 0.43 0.32 -9.96
C ILE A 39 -0.85 -0.41 -10.38
N GLN A 40 -1.06 -1.63 -9.88
CA GLN A 40 -2.26 -2.42 -10.18
C GLN A 40 -3.55 -1.75 -9.66
N ASN A 41 -3.48 -1.04 -8.53
CA ASN A 41 -4.62 -0.34 -7.96
C ASN A 41 -5.04 0.92 -8.73
N MET A 42 -4.19 1.49 -9.61
CA MET A 42 -4.53 2.70 -10.37
C MET A 42 -5.78 2.53 -11.25
N ASN A 43 -6.00 1.33 -11.82
CA ASN A 43 -7.18 1.07 -12.63
C ASN A 43 -8.47 1.06 -11.79
N VAL A 44 -8.41 0.52 -10.58
CA VAL A 44 -9.54 0.51 -9.64
C VAL A 44 -9.87 1.93 -9.19
N GLU A 45 -8.84 2.72 -8.87
CA GLU A 45 -8.99 4.14 -8.53
C GLU A 45 -9.66 4.93 -9.67
N LEU A 46 -9.22 4.73 -10.91
CA LEU A 46 -9.81 5.39 -12.07
C LEU A 46 -11.30 5.05 -12.21
N VAL A 47 -11.67 3.76 -12.13
CA VAL A 47 -13.08 3.35 -12.24
C VAL A 47 -13.91 3.89 -11.09
N ALA A 48 -13.37 3.90 -9.86
CA ALA A 48 -14.05 4.48 -8.70
C ALA A 48 -14.33 5.98 -8.91
N GLN A 49 -13.36 6.73 -9.44
CA GLN A 49 -13.55 8.15 -9.78
C GLN A 49 -14.56 8.36 -10.90
N MET A 50 -14.53 7.51 -11.95
CA MET A 50 -15.51 7.57 -13.03
C MET A 50 -16.94 7.36 -12.50
N PHE A 51 -17.14 6.39 -11.62
CA PHE A 51 -18.46 6.13 -11.02
C PHE A 51 -18.90 7.26 -10.11
N LYS A 52 -17.99 7.82 -9.30
CA LYS A 52 -18.27 8.99 -8.48
C LYS A 52 -18.73 10.18 -9.33
N ASN A 53 -18.00 10.49 -10.41
CA ASN A 53 -18.34 11.59 -11.30
C ASN A 53 -19.66 11.34 -12.04
N TYR A 54 -19.88 10.10 -12.50
CA TYR A 54 -21.14 9.71 -13.12
C TYR A 54 -22.31 9.89 -12.16
N GLN A 55 -22.18 9.39 -10.92
CA GLN A 55 -23.20 9.55 -9.89
C GLN A 55 -23.49 11.03 -9.60
N SER A 56 -22.45 11.87 -9.45
CA SER A 56 -22.62 13.31 -9.23
C SER A 56 -23.36 13.98 -10.39
N ASN A 57 -23.02 13.65 -11.64
CA ASN A 57 -23.69 14.22 -12.81
C ASN A 57 -25.15 13.75 -12.92
N VAL A 58 -25.41 12.46 -12.67
CA VAL A 58 -26.77 11.91 -12.67
C VAL A 58 -27.62 12.58 -11.60
N LEU A 59 -27.10 12.72 -10.38
CA LEU A 59 -27.80 13.42 -9.30
C LEU A 59 -28.14 14.85 -9.69
N PHE A 60 -27.16 15.62 -10.17
CA PHE A 60 -27.35 16.99 -10.61
C PHE A 60 -28.42 17.13 -11.70
N HIS A 61 -28.42 16.24 -12.70
CA HIS A 61 -29.41 16.29 -13.77
C HIS A 61 -30.79 15.80 -13.34
N LEU A 62 -30.89 14.83 -12.42
CA LEU A 62 -32.17 14.38 -11.87
C LEU A 62 -32.82 15.47 -11.01
N GLU A 63 -32.03 16.21 -10.23
CA GLU A 63 -32.50 17.38 -9.49
C GLU A 63 -32.99 18.48 -10.43
N ALA A 64 -32.24 18.78 -11.49
CA ALA A 64 -32.60 19.82 -12.46
C ALA A 64 -33.86 19.50 -13.29
N THR A 65 -34.25 18.23 -13.38
CA THR A 65 -35.41 17.76 -14.16
C THR A 65 -36.58 17.29 -13.28
N ASP A 66 -36.53 17.57 -11.97
CA ASP A 66 -37.50 17.12 -10.95
C ASP A 66 -37.79 15.61 -11.01
N SER A 67 -36.82 14.83 -11.50
CA SER A 67 -36.92 13.39 -11.73
C SER A 67 -36.24 12.57 -10.62
N LEU A 68 -35.67 13.25 -9.62
CA LEU A 68 -35.04 12.61 -8.46
C LEU A 68 -36.10 11.87 -7.63
N LYS A 69 -35.87 10.58 -7.39
CA LYS A 69 -36.77 9.72 -6.61
C LYS A 69 -36.11 9.36 -5.29
N GLU A 70 -36.92 9.18 -4.25
CA GLU A 70 -36.46 8.63 -2.99
C GLU A 70 -35.93 7.20 -3.20
N PRO A 71 -34.87 6.80 -2.47
CA PRO A 71 -34.39 5.42 -2.51
C PRO A 71 -35.50 4.45 -2.14
N VAL A 72 -35.62 3.35 -2.91
CA VAL A 72 -36.54 2.27 -2.55
C VAL A 72 -35.86 1.45 -1.45
N GLU A 73 -36.46 1.41 -0.25
CA GLU A 73 -36.01 0.51 0.81
C GLU A 73 -36.07 -0.94 0.29
N GLN A 74 -34.95 -1.66 0.33
CA GLN A 74 -34.84 -3.07 -0.06
C GLN A 74 -35.14 -3.99 1.11
#